data_AF-A0AAW7VL35-F1
#
_entry.id   AF-A0AAW7VL35-F1
#
_cell.length_a   1.000
_cell.length_b   1.000
_cell.length_c   1.000
_cell.angle_alpha   90.00
_cell.angle_beta   90.00
_cell.angle_gamma   90.00
#
_symmetry.space_group_name_H-M   'P 1'
#
loop_
_entity.id
_entity.type
_entity.pdbx_description
1 polymer ?
#
loop_
_entity_poly.entity_id
_entity_poly.type
_entity_poly.pdbx_seq_one_letter_code
_entity_poly.pdbx_strand_id
1 'polypeptide(L)'
;ISYALKTIRLLYPSVEWVQSFADERCGRAGVVYQASNFDFIGSHESTFYELDGEWYHEIAMNAIKRGGQRGEYLRANKERAVVH
;
A
#
# COMPACT_ATOMS: atom_id res chain seq x y z
N ILE A 1 -12.29 5.67 8.48
CA ILE A 1 -11.17 5.97 9.42
C ILE A 1 -11.69 6.27 10.83
N SER A 2 -12.50 7.31 11.05
CA SER A 2 -12.97 7.71 12.39
C SER A 2 -13.59 6.59 13.25
N TYR A 3 -14.54 5.81 12.68
CA TYR A 3 -15.17 4.70 13.40
C TYR A 3 -14.16 3.67 13.88
N ALA A 4 -13.25 3.24 13.00
CA ALA A 4 -12.20 2.27 13.34
C ALA A 4 -11.28 2.78 14.46
N LEU A 5 -10.84 4.05 14.41
CA LEU A 5 -9.99 4.63 15.46
C LEU A 5 -10.70 4.72 16.81
N LYS A 6 -11.99 5.09 16.83
CA LYS A 6 -12.80 5.10 18.06
C LYS A 6 -12.92 3.69 18.66
N THR A 7 -13.16 2.69 17.81
CA THR A 7 -13.24 1.29 18.25
C THR A 7 -11.90 0.79 18.79
N ILE A 8 -10.79 1.10 18.14
CA ILE A 8 -9.45 0.74 18.65
C ILE A 8 -9.21 1.38 20.01
N ARG A 9 -9.53 2.66 20.18
CA ARG A 9 -9.35 3.37 21.45
C ARG A 9 -10.18 2.76 22.58
N LEU A 10 -11.40 2.29 22.27
CA LEU A 10 -12.29 1.64 23.24
C LEU A 10 -11.80 0.25 23.64
N LEU A 11 -11.43 -0.58 22.66
CA LEU A 11 -11.09 -1.99 22.88
C LEU A 11 -9.64 -2.18 23.34
N TYR A 12 -8.74 -1.27 22.95
CA TYR A 12 -7.30 -1.36 23.19
C TYR A 12 -6.75 -0.03 23.74
N PRO A 13 -7.06 0.32 25.01
CA PRO A 13 -6.69 1.61 25.58
C PRO A 13 -5.18 1.84 25.71
N SER A 14 -4.37 0.76 25.67
CA SER A 14 -2.91 0.82 25.70
C SER A 14 -2.26 1.15 24.34
N VAL A 15 -3.04 1.22 23.25
CA VAL A 15 -2.50 1.62 21.94
C VAL A 15 -2.35 3.14 21.91
N GLU A 16 -1.11 3.60 21.67
CA GLU A 16 -0.76 5.02 21.65
C GLU A 16 -0.75 5.63 20.24
N TRP A 17 -0.41 4.85 19.23
CA TRP A 17 -0.30 5.31 17.84
C TRP A 17 -0.86 4.30 16.84
N VAL A 18 -1.34 4.82 15.71
CA VAL A 18 -1.77 4.03 14.55
C VAL A 18 -1.01 4.54 13.34
N GLN A 19 -0.26 3.65 12.69
CA GLN A 19 0.43 3.93 11.45
C GLN A 19 -0.35 3.32 10.28
N SER A 20 -0.45 4.06 9.18
CA SER A 20 -0.99 3.57 7.92
C SER A 20 -0.03 3.92 6.77
N PHE A 21 -0.14 3.16 5.68
CA PHE A 21 0.63 3.37 4.46
C PHE A 21 -0.33 3.67 3.31
N ALA A 22 0.06 4.57 2.41
CA ALA A 22 -0.72 4.96 1.25
C ALA A 22 0.18 4.98 0.01
N ASP A 23 -0.20 4.22 -1.02
CA ASP A 23 0.47 4.30 -2.31
C ASP A 23 0.00 5.56 -3.05
N GLU A 24 0.91 6.25 -3.73
CA GLU A 24 0.60 7.46 -4.49
C GLU A 24 -0.06 7.17 -5.85
N ARG A 25 -0.99 6.20 -5.91
CA ARG A 25 -1.72 5.91 -7.15
C ARG A 25 -2.61 7.07 -7.61
N CYS A 26 -2.96 7.97 -6.69
CA CYS A 26 -3.80 9.14 -6.96
C CYS A 26 -3.05 10.48 -6.94
N GLY A 27 -1.71 10.50 -6.87
CA GLY A 27 -0.91 11.73 -6.96
C GLY A 27 -1.13 12.73 -5.81
N ARG A 28 -1.49 12.26 -4.61
CA ARG A 28 -1.87 13.12 -3.49
C ARG A 28 -1.27 12.70 -2.14
N ALA A 29 -0.11 12.02 -2.13
CA ALA A 29 0.65 11.68 -0.91
C ALA A 29 -0.20 11.30 0.34
N GLY A 30 -1.22 10.45 0.17
CA GLY A 30 -2.09 10.05 1.28
C GLY A 30 -3.01 11.14 1.85
N VAL A 31 -3.44 12.13 1.06
CA VAL A 31 -4.26 13.28 1.50
C VAL A 31 -5.49 12.92 2.34
N VAL A 32 -6.12 11.77 2.10
CA VAL A 32 -7.29 11.31 2.87
C VAL A 32 -6.93 11.03 4.33
N TYR A 33 -5.72 10.52 4.59
CA TYR A 33 -5.21 10.31 5.94
C TYR A 33 -4.89 11.64 6.61
N GLN A 34 -4.23 12.56 5.88
CA GLN A 34 -3.92 13.90 6.39
C GLN A 34 -5.21 14.66 6.77
N ALA A 35 -6.23 14.60 5.91
CA ALA A 35 -7.56 15.16 6.19
C ALA A 35 -8.29 14.47 7.36
N SER A 36 -7.84 13.28 7.78
CA SER A 36 -8.37 12.51 8.90
C SER A 36 -7.51 12.64 10.18
N ASN A 37 -6.68 13.67 10.29
CA ASN A 37 -5.78 13.96 11.41
C ASN A 37 -4.63 12.94 11.59
N PHE A 38 -4.15 12.34 10.49
CA PHE A 38 -2.88 11.61 10.52
C PHE A 38 -1.75 12.55 10.11
N ASP A 39 -0.65 12.50 10.84
CA ASP A 39 0.56 13.20 10.45
C ASP A 39 1.29 12.45 9.32
N PHE A 40 1.79 13.20 8.33
CA PHE A 40 2.68 12.65 7.31
C PHE A 40 4.10 12.57 7.87
N ILE A 41 4.58 11.35 8.13
CA ILE A 41 5.89 11.12 8.76
C ILE A 41 7.00 10.87 7.72
N GLY A 42 6.65 10.53 6.48
CA GLY A 42 7.62 10.34 5.41
C GLY A 42 7.10 9.46 4.27
N SER A 43 7.93 9.33 3.23
CA SER A 43 7.68 8.48 2.07
C SER A 43 8.97 7.80 1.61
N HIS A 44 8.81 6.75 0.81
CA HIS A 44 9.87 6.14 0.03
C HIS A 44 9.34 5.90 -1.38
N GLU A 45 10.23 5.97 -2.36
CA GLU A 45 9.91 5.55 -3.72
C GLU A 45 9.93 4.03 -3.76
N SER A 46 8.95 3.45 -4.45
CA SER A 46 8.89 2.02 -4.72
C SER A 46 8.60 1.82 -6.19
N THR A 47 9.17 0.77 -6.76
CA THR A 47 8.89 0.41 -8.14
C THR A 47 7.49 -0.17 -8.28
N PHE A 48 6.80 0.20 -9.35
CA PHE A 48 5.56 -0.42 -9.78
C PHE A 48 5.74 -1.11 -11.13
N TYR A 49 4.98 -2.17 -11.33
CA TYR A 49 4.93 -2.90 -12.59
C TYR A 49 3.53 -2.77 -13.16
N GLU A 50 3.45 -2.43 -14.44
CA GLU A 50 2.23 -2.49 -15.22
C GLU A 50 2.31 -3.68 -16.18
N LEU A 51 1.31 -4.56 -16.12
CA LEU A 51 1.20 -5.71 -17.01
C LEU A 51 -0.26 -5.85 -17.43
N ASP A 52 -0.51 -5.80 -18.74
CA ASP A 52 -1.85 -5.97 -19.33
C ASP A 52 -2.92 -5.03 -18.74
N GLY A 53 -2.53 -3.79 -18.42
CA GLY A 53 -3.40 -2.76 -17.83
C GLY A 53 -3.59 -2.89 -16.32
N GLU A 54 -2.99 -3.89 -15.68
CA GLU A 54 -3.02 -4.10 -14.24
C GLU A 54 -1.76 -3.56 -13.57
N TRP A 55 -1.92 -2.91 -12.41
CA TRP A 55 -0.83 -2.36 -11.61
C TRP A 55 -0.46 -3.27 -10.45
N TYR A 56 0.84 -3.46 -10.28
CA TYR A 56 1.44 -4.32 -9.25
C TYR A 56 2.53 -3.55 -8.49
N HIS A 57 2.49 -3.62 -7.17
CA HIS A 57 3.59 -3.14 -6.33
C HIS A 57 4.78 -4.10 -6.44
N GLU A 58 6.01 -3.60 -6.29
CA GLU A 58 7.25 -4.39 -6.25
C GLU A 58 7.20 -5.65 -5.34
N ILE A 59 6.46 -5.60 -4.23
CA ILE A 59 6.28 -6.76 -3.35
C ILE A 59 5.66 -7.95 -4.09
N ALA A 60 4.79 -7.73 -5.08
CA ALA A 60 4.24 -8.81 -5.91
C ALA A 60 5.31 -9.50 -6.76
N MET A 61 6.36 -8.77 -7.17
CA MET A 61 7.49 -9.32 -7.91
C MET A 61 8.43 -10.12 -6.99
N ASN A 62 8.73 -9.57 -5.80
CA ASN A 62 9.80 -10.10 -4.93
C ASN A 62 9.31 -11.07 -3.84
N ALA A 63 8.10 -10.89 -3.31
CA ALA A 63 7.60 -11.70 -2.20
C ALA A 63 6.92 -12.98 -2.68
N ILE A 64 7.72 -13.94 -3.15
CA ILE A 64 7.27 -15.21 -3.75
C ILE A 64 6.24 -15.94 -2.87
N LYS A 65 6.44 -15.98 -1.55
CA LYS A 65 5.54 -16.66 -0.60
C LYS A 65 4.27 -15.86 -0.23
N ARG A 66 4.19 -14.58 -0.58
CA ARG A 66 3.09 -13.66 -0.19
C ARG A 66 2.36 -13.01 -1.37
N GLY A 67 2.85 -13.19 -2.59
CA GLY A 67 2.31 -12.52 -3.78
C GLY A 67 0.98 -13.08 -4.29
N GLY A 68 0.56 -14.26 -3.83
CA GLY A 68 -0.64 -14.94 -4.33
C GLY A 68 -0.66 -15.14 -5.85
N GLN A 69 -1.84 -15.49 -6.39
CA GLN A 69 -2.01 -15.73 -7.83
C GLN A 69 -1.66 -14.49 -8.69
N ARG A 70 -1.96 -13.27 -8.20
CA ARG A 70 -1.61 -12.03 -8.92
C ARG A 70 -0.09 -11.86 -9.06
N GLY A 71 0.66 -12.10 -7.99
CA GLY A 71 2.12 -12.03 -8.03
C GLY A 71 2.74 -13.14 -8.89
N GLU A 72 2.15 -14.34 -8.90
CA GLU A 72 2.60 -15.43 -9.79
C GLU A 72 2.44 -15.06 -11.27
N TYR A 73 1.29 -14.49 -11.64
CA TYR A 73 1.05 -14.02 -13.00
C TYR A 73 2.07 -12.98 -13.46
N LEU A 74 2.33 -11.98 -12.60
CA LEU A 74 3.34 -10.96 -12.87
C LEU A 74 4.72 -11.58 -13.08
N ARG A 75 5.16 -12.48 -12.19
CA ARG A 75 6.49 -13.11 -12.28
C ARG A 75 6.64 -14.00 -13.52
N ALA A 76 5.58 -14.71 -13.91
CA ALA A 76 5.57 -15.54 -15.11
C ALA A 76 5.65 -14.72 -16.41
N ASN A 77 5.22 -13.46 -16.37
CA ASN A 77 5.16 -12.55 -17.53
C ASN A 77 6.07 -11.32 -17.36
N LYS A 78 7.10 -11.40 -16.52
CA LYS A 78 7.97 -10.26 -16.16
C LYS A 78 8.55 -9.51 -17.36
N GLU A 79 8.81 -10.22 -18.46
CA GLU A 79 9.43 -9.68 -19.67
C GLU A 79 8.48 -8.76 -20.46
N ARG A 80 7.18 -8.89 -20.22
CA ARG A 80 6.12 -8.06 -20.80
C ARG A 80 5.72 -6.90 -19.89
N ALA A 81 6.15 -6.91 -18.64
CA ALA A 81 5.78 -5.88 -17.67
C ALA A 81 6.58 -4.60 -17.93
N VAL A 82 5.92 -3.46 -17.87
CA VAL A 82 6.53 -2.12 -17.92
C VAL A 82 6.83 -1.66 -16.49
N VAL A 83 8.02 -1.11 -16.28
CA VAL A 83 8.50 -0.65 -14.98
C VAL A 83 8.26 0.86 -14.85
N HIS A 84 7.69 1.26 -13.71
CA HIS A 84 7.42 2.64 -13.32
C HIS A 84 8.03 2.96 -11.96
#